data_AF-A0A7R9MDW6-F1
#
_entry.id   AF-A0A7R9MDW6-F1
#
_cell.length_a   1.000
_cell.length_b   1.000
_cell.length_c   1.000
_cell.angle_alpha   90.00
_cell.angle_beta   90.00
_cell.angle_gamma   90.00
#
_symmetry.space_group_name_H-M   'P 1'
#
loop_
_entity.id
_entity.type
_entity.pdbx_description
1 polymer ?
#
loop_
_entity_poly.entity_id
_entity_poly.type
_entity_poly.pdbx_seq_one_letter_code
_entity_poly.pdbx_strand_id
1 'polypeptide(L)'
;MSSKTDLQSLIESLNHYMDNHLMEVRLSIGALGLVGAGIAFRKRLLNLSFAAMNPSLSGTFWLKLNVENKMVWFKVVDKHEDDIKCIVSLEKKALFKKSLNAELMERGLASVLPFDQSLYRNKTYKELHKNLTSSQSKAKRRNCGVWYKPTKWDAFRHLIDNSMHSIKNLRNI
;
A
#
# COMPACT_ATOMS: atom_id res chain seq x y z
N MET A 1 -21.04 31.01 -3.11
CA MET A 1 -19.75 31.00 -3.82
C MET A 1 -18.55 30.83 -2.86
N SER A 2 -18.61 29.94 -1.86
CA SER A 2 -17.55 29.82 -0.84
C SER A 2 -17.34 28.37 -0.39
N SER A 3 -16.58 27.57 -1.15
CA SER A 3 -16.34 26.16 -0.77
C SER A 3 -15.04 25.59 -1.35
N LYS A 4 -14.59 26.07 -2.53
CA LYS A 4 -13.33 25.62 -3.13
C LYS A 4 -12.07 26.21 -2.46
N THR A 5 -12.15 27.45 -2.01
CA THR A 5 -11.03 28.16 -1.36
C THR A 5 -10.71 27.59 0.03
N ASP A 6 -11.72 27.17 0.78
CA ASP A 6 -11.52 26.63 2.14
C ASP A 6 -10.82 25.28 2.13
N LEU A 7 -11.19 24.37 1.22
CA LEU A 7 -10.54 23.07 1.11
C LEU A 7 -9.09 23.18 0.66
N GLN A 8 -8.79 24.09 -0.26
CA GLN A 8 -7.42 24.32 -0.73
C GLN A 8 -6.53 24.87 0.40
N SER A 9 -7.05 25.84 1.16
CA SER A 9 -6.35 26.41 2.32
C SER A 9 -6.15 25.41 3.46
N LEU A 10 -7.11 24.48 3.66
CA LEU A 10 -7.02 23.45 4.68
C LEU A 10 -6.02 22.36 4.28
N ILE A 11 -5.95 22.02 3.00
CA ILE A 11 -4.94 21.11 2.44
C ILE A 11 -3.55 21.74 2.52
N GLU A 12 -3.41 23.02 2.22
CA GLU A 12 -2.14 23.74 2.34
C GLU A 12 -1.72 23.89 3.80
N SER A 13 -2.66 24.18 4.70
CA SER A 13 -2.41 24.24 6.14
C SER A 13 -2.09 22.86 6.72
N LEU A 14 -2.73 21.79 6.26
CA LEU A 14 -2.40 20.42 6.65
C LEU A 14 -1.06 19.98 6.07
N ASN A 15 -0.74 20.32 4.82
CA ASN A 15 0.57 20.04 4.25
C ASN A 15 1.67 20.81 4.99
N HIS A 16 1.44 22.08 5.30
CA HIS A 16 2.34 22.91 6.10
C HIS A 16 2.49 22.38 7.54
N TYR A 17 1.40 21.91 8.14
CA TYR A 17 1.40 21.29 9.47
C TYR A 17 2.08 19.91 9.47
N MET A 18 1.91 19.11 8.40
CA MET A 18 2.57 17.81 8.21
C MET A 18 4.06 17.93 7.84
N ASP A 19 4.45 19.02 7.16
CA ASP A 19 5.86 19.31 6.85
C ASP A 19 6.64 19.75 8.11
N ASN A 20 5.95 20.36 9.08
CA ASN A 20 6.55 20.97 10.28
C ASN A 20 6.33 20.19 11.60
N HIS A 21 5.36 19.27 11.69
CA HIS A 21 5.14 18.44 12.89
C HIS A 21 5.09 16.95 12.57
N LEU A 22 6.03 16.22 13.18
CA LEU A 22 6.22 14.77 13.16
C LEU A 22 4.97 14.07 13.71
N MET A 23 4.15 13.46 12.85
CA MET A 23 3.10 12.56 13.31
C MET A 23 3.62 11.12 13.32
N GLU A 24 3.85 10.59 14.53
CA GLU A 24 4.10 9.17 14.76
C GLU A 24 2.79 8.39 14.56
N VAL A 25 2.50 8.01 13.31
CA VAL A 25 1.36 7.13 13.04
C VAL A 25 1.84 5.69 13.14
N ARG A 26 1.61 5.08 14.30
CA ARG A 26 1.69 3.62 14.44
C ARG A 26 0.45 3.03 13.76
N LEU A 27 0.66 2.39 12.61
CA LEU A 27 -0.38 1.61 11.94
C LEU A 27 -0.76 0.43 12.85
N SER A 28 -1.84 0.59 13.60
CA SER A 28 -2.49 -0.50 14.32
C SER A 28 -3.57 -1.08 13.41
N ILE A 29 -3.37 -2.32 12.99
CA ILE A 29 -4.36 -3.07 12.20
C ILE A 29 -5.15 -3.91 13.21
N GLY A 30 -6.27 -3.38 13.75
CA GLY A 30 -7.08 -4.13 14.72
C GLY A 30 -8.35 -3.47 15.26
N ALA A 31 -9.49 -4.08 14.89
CA ALA A 31 -10.81 -4.29 15.55
C ALA A 31 -11.59 -3.14 16.24
N LEU A 32 -12.88 -3.04 15.85
CA LEU A 32 -13.94 -2.22 16.44
C LEU A 32 -14.09 -2.41 17.97
N GLY A 33 -14.34 -1.31 18.70
CA GLY A 33 -14.79 -1.31 20.10
C GLY A 33 -15.14 0.10 20.62
N LEU A 34 -16.28 0.22 21.29
CA LEU A 34 -17.10 1.42 21.59
C LEU A 34 -16.69 2.26 22.83
N VAL A 35 -17.05 3.57 22.75
CA VAL A 35 -17.60 4.51 23.77
C VAL A 35 -16.72 5.09 24.90
N GLY A 36 -16.79 6.42 25.04
CA GLY A 36 -16.47 7.19 26.26
C GLY A 36 -16.09 8.65 25.97
N ALA A 37 -16.91 9.62 26.40
CA ALA A 37 -16.66 11.06 26.21
C ALA A 37 -15.86 11.64 27.38
N GLY A 38 -14.65 12.08 27.09
CA GLY A 38 -13.86 13.04 27.86
C GLY A 38 -13.09 13.89 26.85
N ILE A 39 -12.78 15.15 27.17
CA ILE A 39 -11.90 15.99 26.33
C ILE A 39 -10.47 15.46 26.50
N ALA A 40 -10.22 14.31 25.88
CA ALA A 40 -8.92 13.71 25.71
C ALA A 40 -8.37 14.22 24.39
N PHE A 41 -7.07 14.49 24.31
CA PHE A 41 -6.36 14.49 23.04
C PHE A 41 -6.59 13.08 22.47
N ARG A 42 -7.68 12.91 21.68
CA ARG A 42 -8.06 11.61 21.17
C ARG A 42 -6.83 11.14 20.40
N LYS A 43 -6.31 9.96 20.74
CA LYS A 43 -5.62 9.15 19.74
C LYS A 43 -6.65 8.94 18.62
N ARG A 44 -6.77 9.92 17.71
CA ARG A 44 -7.57 9.81 16.51
C ARG A 44 -6.74 8.91 15.62
N LEU A 45 -7.10 7.63 15.64
CA LEU A 45 -6.58 6.69 14.67
C LEU A 45 -6.94 7.24 13.30
N LEU A 46 -5.90 7.58 12.53
CA LEU A 46 -6.04 8.05 11.18
C LEU A 46 -6.01 6.83 10.28
N ASN A 47 -7.13 6.53 9.64
CA ASN A 47 -7.16 5.46 8.65
C ASN A 47 -6.45 5.96 7.40
N LEU A 48 -5.36 5.29 7.07
CA LEU A 48 -4.59 5.54 5.86
C LEU A 48 -4.85 4.41 4.87
N SER A 49 -5.37 4.75 3.70
CA SER A 49 -5.53 3.83 2.58
C SER A 49 -4.53 4.14 1.48
N PHE A 50 -4.09 3.10 0.76
CA PHE A 50 -3.20 3.30 -0.38
C PHE A 50 -3.97 3.93 -1.55
N ALA A 51 -3.47 5.05 -2.05
CA ALA A 51 -4.04 5.68 -3.23
C ALA A 51 -3.81 4.83 -4.50
N ALA A 52 -4.85 4.73 -5.34
CA ALA A 52 -4.84 4.08 -6.66
C ALA A 52 -4.49 2.57 -6.68
N MET A 53 -4.51 1.88 -5.53
CA MET A 53 -4.18 0.45 -5.48
C MET A 53 -4.90 -0.26 -4.34
N ASN A 54 -5.03 -1.58 -4.49
CA ASN A 54 -5.53 -2.47 -3.46
C ASN A 54 -4.49 -3.55 -3.14
N PRO A 55 -3.98 -3.65 -1.91
CA PRO A 55 -3.14 -4.75 -1.47
C PRO A 55 -3.89 -6.09 -1.52
N SER A 56 -3.21 -7.17 -1.93
CA SER A 56 -3.75 -8.52 -1.77
C SER A 56 -3.60 -9.02 -0.34
N LEU A 57 -4.16 -10.18 -0.01
CA LEU A 57 -3.97 -10.80 1.31
C LEU A 57 -2.47 -11.04 1.62
N SER A 58 -1.69 -11.48 0.64
CA SER A 58 -0.24 -11.59 0.80
C SER A 58 0.44 -10.24 0.97
N GLY A 59 -0.10 -9.18 0.35
CA GLY A 59 0.37 -7.81 0.52
C GLY A 59 0.08 -7.23 1.89
N THR A 60 -1.11 -7.47 2.45
CA THR A 60 -1.43 -7.06 3.83
C THR A 60 -0.57 -7.81 4.84
N PHE A 61 -0.34 -9.11 4.64
CA PHE A 61 0.59 -9.87 5.48
C PHE A 61 2.02 -9.34 5.39
N TRP A 62 2.49 -9.05 4.18
CA TRP A 62 3.81 -8.45 3.97
C TRP A 62 3.93 -7.08 4.67
N LEU A 63 2.91 -6.23 4.57
CA LEU A 63 2.86 -4.95 5.28
C LEU A 63 2.90 -5.15 6.79
N LYS A 64 2.14 -6.10 7.33
CA LYS A 64 2.16 -6.42 8.75
C LYS A 64 3.58 -6.80 9.20
N LEU A 65 4.23 -7.71 8.50
CA LEU A 65 5.60 -8.11 8.85
C LEU A 65 6.66 -7.00 8.70
N ASN A 66 6.51 -6.13 7.70
CA ASN A 66 7.58 -5.21 7.31
C ASN A 66 7.36 -3.76 7.75
N VAL A 67 6.13 -3.39 8.12
CA VAL A 67 5.72 -1.99 8.37
C VAL A 67 5.02 -1.83 9.72
N GLU A 68 4.44 -2.88 10.31
CA GLU A 68 3.79 -2.79 11.63
C GLU A 68 4.75 -2.21 12.68
N ASN A 69 4.23 -1.30 13.50
CA ASN A 69 4.99 -0.56 14.53
C ASN A 69 6.15 0.31 14.02
N LYS A 70 6.31 0.49 12.71
CA LYS A 70 7.30 1.43 12.15
C LYS A 70 6.66 2.79 11.90
N MET A 71 7.49 3.83 11.99
CA MET A 71 7.11 5.16 11.52
C MET A 71 7.00 5.16 9.99
N VAL A 72 5.93 5.76 9.49
CA VAL A 72 5.69 5.94 8.05
C VAL A 72 5.50 7.41 7.74
N TRP A 73 5.99 7.80 6.57
CA TRP A 73 5.74 9.07 5.94
C TRP A 73 4.63 8.86 4.92
N PHE A 74 3.71 9.81 4.82
CA PHE A 74 2.66 9.74 3.82
C PHE A 74 2.39 11.10 3.19
N LYS A 75 2.02 11.07 1.91
CA LYS A 75 1.53 12.23 1.17
C LYS A 75 0.05 12.01 0.86
N VAL A 76 -0.79 12.92 1.33
CA VAL A 76 -2.24 12.87 1.07
C VAL A 76 -2.50 13.10 -0.41
N VAL A 77 -3.35 12.26 -0.99
CA VAL A 77 -3.79 12.34 -2.39
C VAL A 77 -5.24 12.76 -2.48
N ASP A 78 -6.07 12.20 -1.61
CA ASP A 78 -7.50 12.45 -1.52
C ASP A 78 -7.99 12.14 -0.10
N LYS A 79 -9.09 12.79 0.31
CA LYS A 79 -9.64 12.67 1.66
C LYS A 79 -11.14 12.43 1.57
N HIS A 80 -11.58 11.38 2.25
CA HIS A 80 -12.97 11.13 2.59
C HIS A 80 -13.18 11.32 4.10
N GLU A 81 -14.43 11.36 4.54
CA GLU A 81 -14.80 11.73 5.91
C GLU A 81 -14.01 10.97 6.98
N ASP A 82 -13.79 9.66 6.77
CA ASP A 82 -13.06 8.77 7.70
C ASP A 82 -11.86 8.02 7.07
N ASP A 83 -11.49 8.33 5.82
CA ASP A 83 -10.39 7.65 5.12
C ASP A 83 -9.51 8.63 4.33
N ILE A 84 -8.20 8.47 4.45
CA ILE A 84 -7.21 9.28 3.74
C ILE A 84 -6.45 8.40 2.76
N LYS A 85 -6.71 8.63 1.47
CA LYS A 85 -5.95 8.01 0.38
C LYS A 85 -4.59 8.68 0.27
N CYS A 86 -3.53 7.90 0.37
CA CYS A 86 -2.17 8.44 0.45
C CYS A 86 -1.13 7.62 -0.32
N ILE A 87 0.01 8.26 -0.56
CA ILE A 87 1.27 7.62 -0.97
C ILE A 87 2.08 7.42 0.30
N VAL A 88 2.52 6.20 0.58
CA VAL A 88 3.21 5.86 1.83
C VAL A 88 4.67 5.50 1.55
N SER A 89 5.57 5.93 2.43
CA SER A 89 7.01 5.70 2.38
C SER A 89 7.55 5.45 3.79
N LEU A 90 8.57 4.60 3.94
CA LEU A 90 9.22 4.37 5.25
C LEU A 90 10.23 5.46 5.62
N GLU A 91 10.65 6.28 4.65
CA GLU A 91 11.67 7.32 4.85
C GLU A 91 11.21 8.67 4.30
N LYS A 92 11.62 9.76 4.96
CA LYS A 92 11.25 11.14 4.60
C LYS A 92 11.80 11.55 3.24
N LYS A 93 13.01 11.07 2.90
CA LYS A 93 13.70 11.42 1.65
C LYS A 93 13.30 10.47 0.52
N ALA A 94 12.15 10.77 -0.10
CA ALA A 94 11.60 10.03 -1.24
C ALA A 94 12.47 10.04 -2.52
N LEU A 95 13.57 10.83 -2.56
CA LEU A 95 14.42 10.98 -3.74
C LEU A 95 15.28 9.73 -4.04
N PHE A 96 15.51 8.84 -3.06
CA PHE A 96 16.40 7.68 -3.24
C PHE A 96 15.79 6.33 -2.86
N LYS A 97 14.64 6.31 -2.17
CA LYS A 97 13.93 5.06 -1.86
C LYS A 97 12.51 5.06 -2.38
N LYS A 98 12.15 3.88 -2.90
CA LYS A 98 10.87 3.57 -3.54
C LYS A 98 9.74 3.61 -2.52
N SER A 99 8.60 4.23 -2.89
CA SER A 99 7.41 4.25 -2.04
C SER A 99 6.89 2.83 -1.79
N LEU A 100 6.22 2.62 -0.64
CA LEU A 100 5.58 1.34 -0.32
C LEU A 100 4.56 0.95 -1.39
N ASN A 101 3.86 1.94 -1.97
CA ASN A 101 2.94 1.71 -3.08
C ASN A 101 3.65 1.00 -4.25
N ALA A 102 4.81 1.53 -4.66
CA ALA A 102 5.57 0.99 -5.78
C ALA A 102 6.29 -0.33 -5.40
N GLU A 103 6.69 -0.50 -4.14
CA GLU A 103 7.26 -1.75 -3.64
C GLU A 103 6.26 -2.91 -3.70
N LEU A 104 5.07 -2.73 -3.15
CA LEU A 104 3.99 -3.72 -3.23
C LEU A 104 3.66 -4.07 -4.68
N MET A 105 3.60 -3.07 -5.56
CA MET A 105 3.25 -3.27 -6.96
C MET A 105 4.28 -4.12 -7.71
N GLU A 106 5.58 -3.85 -7.54
CA GLU A 106 6.62 -4.64 -8.22
C GLU A 106 6.79 -6.04 -7.67
N ARG A 107 6.48 -6.26 -6.40
CA ARG A 107 6.42 -7.60 -5.80
C ARG A 107 5.18 -8.39 -6.25
N GLY A 108 4.27 -7.76 -6.98
CA GLY A 108 2.98 -8.36 -7.34
C GLY A 108 2.08 -8.59 -6.12
N LEU A 109 2.25 -7.81 -5.04
CA LEU A 109 1.48 -7.92 -3.79
C LEU A 109 0.26 -7.00 -3.77
N ALA A 110 0.00 -6.30 -4.86
CA ALA A 110 -1.13 -5.41 -5.01
C ALA A 110 -1.58 -5.32 -6.47
N SER A 111 -2.79 -4.81 -6.66
CA SER A 111 -3.38 -4.49 -7.96
C SER A 111 -3.72 -3.01 -8.04
N VAL A 112 -3.53 -2.42 -9.21
CA VAL A 112 -3.93 -1.05 -9.52
C VAL A 112 -5.45 -0.98 -9.64
N LEU A 113 -6.04 0.00 -8.98
CA LEU A 113 -7.47 0.29 -9.11
C LEU A 113 -7.74 1.01 -10.45
N PRO A 114 -8.97 0.89 -10.99
CA PRO A 114 -9.40 1.73 -12.11
C PRO A 114 -9.12 3.21 -11.83
N PHE A 115 -8.78 3.97 -12.87
CA PHE A 115 -8.50 5.38 -12.72
C PHE A 115 -9.74 6.12 -12.23
N ASP A 116 -9.61 6.85 -11.13
CA ASP A 116 -10.67 7.66 -10.54
C ASP A 116 -10.79 9.00 -11.28
N GLN A 117 -11.90 9.17 -12.00
CA GLN A 117 -12.12 10.37 -12.81
C GLN A 117 -12.36 11.64 -11.99
N SER A 118 -12.81 11.50 -10.74
CA SER A 118 -12.97 12.65 -9.84
C SER A 118 -11.61 13.31 -9.54
N LEU A 119 -10.54 12.53 -9.54
CA LEU A 119 -9.17 12.96 -9.28
C LEU A 119 -8.39 13.34 -10.54
N TYR A 120 -9.06 13.45 -11.69
CA TYR A 120 -8.40 13.77 -12.95
C TYR A 120 -7.59 15.09 -12.90
N ARG A 121 -8.01 16.09 -12.14
CA ARG A 121 -7.26 17.36 -12.04
C ARG A 121 -6.04 17.27 -11.13
N ASN A 122 -5.92 16.24 -10.31
CA ASN A 122 -4.80 16.04 -9.39
C ASN A 122 -3.59 15.46 -10.14
N LYS A 123 -2.56 16.29 -10.35
CA LYS A 123 -1.31 15.87 -11.02
C LYS A 123 -0.58 14.75 -10.26
N THR A 124 -0.57 14.79 -8.92
CA THR A 124 0.08 13.76 -8.08
C THR A 124 -0.61 12.42 -8.26
N TYR A 125 -1.96 12.40 -8.27
CA TYR A 125 -2.73 11.18 -8.51
C TYR A 125 -2.47 10.59 -9.92
N LYS A 126 -2.47 11.44 -10.95
CA LYS A 126 -2.17 11.02 -12.32
C LYS A 126 -0.81 10.36 -12.47
N GLU A 127 0.22 10.98 -11.89
CA GLU A 127 1.58 10.46 -11.94
C GLU A 127 1.70 9.14 -11.17
N LEU A 128 1.11 9.08 -9.96
CA LEU A 128 1.03 7.85 -9.18
C LEU A 128 0.37 6.72 -9.96
N HIS A 129 -0.82 6.96 -10.53
CA HIS A 129 -1.59 5.96 -11.26
C HIS A 129 -0.83 5.44 -12.49
N LYS A 130 -0.21 6.36 -13.26
CA LYS A 130 0.66 6.00 -14.40
C LYS A 130 1.83 5.11 -13.97
N ASN A 131 2.53 5.50 -12.91
CA ASN A 131 3.70 4.76 -12.40
C ASN A 131 3.30 3.37 -11.89
N LEU A 132 2.21 3.27 -11.14
CA LEU A 132 1.70 2.00 -10.65
C LEU A 132 1.25 1.08 -11.80
N THR A 133 0.59 1.62 -12.82
CA THR A 133 0.18 0.86 -14.02
C THR A 133 1.39 0.29 -14.75
N SER A 134 2.48 1.07 -14.86
CA SER A 134 3.75 0.61 -15.43
C SER A 134 4.37 -0.51 -14.59
N SER A 135 4.47 -0.33 -13.27
CA SER A 135 4.99 -1.35 -12.35
C SER A 135 4.15 -2.62 -12.35
N GLN A 136 2.83 -2.52 -12.41
CA GLN A 136 1.94 -3.67 -12.56
C GLN A 136 2.23 -4.44 -13.84
N SER A 137 2.42 -3.73 -14.96
CA SER A 137 2.75 -4.35 -16.23
C SER A 137 4.09 -5.09 -16.17
N LYS A 138 5.08 -4.54 -15.44
CA LYS A 138 6.35 -5.23 -15.17
C LYS A 138 6.15 -6.48 -14.31
N ALA A 139 5.36 -6.42 -13.24
CA ALA A 139 5.05 -7.56 -12.39
C ALA A 139 4.34 -8.69 -13.16
N LYS A 140 3.39 -8.33 -14.04
CA LYS A 140 2.73 -9.28 -14.95
C LYS A 140 3.73 -9.97 -15.87
N ARG A 141 4.65 -9.22 -16.50
CA ARG A 141 5.71 -9.80 -17.36
C ARG A 141 6.65 -10.71 -16.60
N ARG A 142 6.91 -10.42 -15.32
CA ARG A 142 7.72 -11.25 -14.42
C ARG A 142 6.96 -12.45 -13.86
N ASN A 143 5.66 -12.59 -14.17
CA ASN A 143 4.80 -13.65 -13.68
C ASN A 143 4.89 -13.81 -12.16
N CYS A 144 4.79 -12.72 -11.38
CA CYS A 144 5.01 -12.76 -9.94
C CYS A 144 3.79 -12.32 -9.11
N GLY A 145 3.74 -12.79 -7.86
CA GLY A 145 2.70 -12.43 -6.89
C GLY A 145 1.30 -12.81 -7.37
N VAL A 146 0.34 -11.89 -7.24
CA VAL A 146 -1.05 -12.08 -7.72
C VAL A 146 -1.17 -12.28 -9.23
N TRP A 147 -0.10 -12.01 -9.98
CA TRP A 147 -0.06 -12.18 -11.43
C TRP A 147 0.56 -13.51 -11.86
N TYR A 148 1.03 -14.33 -10.92
CA TYR A 148 1.61 -15.63 -11.22
C TYR A 148 0.57 -16.56 -11.86
N LYS A 149 0.94 -17.13 -13.00
CA LYS A 149 0.24 -18.22 -13.66
C LYS A 149 1.21 -19.40 -13.78
N PRO A 150 0.84 -20.61 -13.30
CA PRO A 150 1.71 -21.77 -13.39
C PRO A 150 2.02 -22.08 -14.85
N THR A 151 3.30 -22.24 -15.16
CA THR A 151 3.75 -22.63 -16.49
C THR A 151 3.83 -24.16 -16.60
N LYS A 152 3.92 -24.69 -17.82
CA LYS A 152 4.21 -26.13 -18.05
C LYS A 152 5.51 -26.56 -17.36
N TRP A 153 6.46 -25.64 -17.23
CA TRP A 153 7.73 -25.87 -16.55
C TRP A 153 7.56 -25.98 -15.03
N ASP A 154 6.67 -25.18 -14.44
CA ASP A 154 6.38 -25.29 -13.00
C ASP A 154 5.65 -26.61 -12.68
N ALA A 155 4.75 -27.06 -13.56
CA ALA A 155 4.15 -28.38 -13.45
C ALA A 155 5.19 -29.52 -13.54
N PHE A 156 6.16 -29.39 -14.46
CA PHE A 156 7.26 -30.35 -14.58
C PHE A 156 8.17 -30.37 -13.35
N ARG A 157 8.53 -29.19 -12.80
CA ARG A 157 9.29 -29.10 -11.54
C ARG A 157 8.57 -29.77 -10.38
N HIS A 158 7.27 -29.50 -10.22
CA HIS A 158 6.47 -30.16 -9.18
C HIS A 158 6.47 -31.69 -9.31
N LEU A 159 6.44 -32.22 -10.53
CA LEU A 159 6.55 -33.66 -10.76
C LEU A 159 7.91 -34.20 -10.33
N ILE A 160 9.00 -33.50 -10.69
CA ILE A 160 10.36 -33.88 -10.29
C ILE A 160 10.50 -33.83 -8.77
N ASP A 161 10.09 -32.74 -8.12
CA ASP A 161 10.23 -32.55 -6.67
C ASP A 161 9.49 -33.63 -5.89
N ASN A 162 8.27 -33.96 -6.32
CA ASN A 162 7.47 -35.04 -5.72
C ASN A 162 8.13 -36.41 -5.90
N SER A 163 8.70 -36.69 -7.08
CA SER A 163 9.43 -37.94 -7.33
C SER A 163 10.72 -38.03 -6.51
N MET A 164 11.47 -36.93 -6.37
CA MET A 164 12.69 -36.87 -5.55
C MET A 164 12.40 -37.06 -4.07
N HIS A 165 11.32 -36.47 -3.54
CA HIS A 165 10.90 -36.70 -2.17
C HIS A 165 10.53 -38.17 -1.91
N SER A 166 9.87 -38.81 -2.87
CA SER A 166 9.53 -40.23 -2.79
C SER A 166 10.78 -41.12 -2.78
N ILE A 167 11.77 -40.82 -3.63
CA ILE A 167 13.04 -41.58 -3.67
C ILE A 167 13.87 -41.40 -2.39
N LYS A 168 13.90 -40.20 -1.81
CA LYS A 168 14.63 -39.94 -0.55
C LYS A 168 14.04 -40.74 0.62
N ASN A 169 12.71 -40.86 0.69
CA ASN A 169 12.05 -41.67 1.73
C ASN A 169 12.34 -43.17 1.59
N LEU A 170 12.53 -43.67 0.36
CA LEU A 170 12.89 -45.07 0.11
C LEU A 170 14.36 -45.42 0.43
N ARG A 171 15.26 -44.43 0.51
CA ARG A 171 16.67 -44.65 0.90
C ARG A 171 16.94 -44.53 2.40
N ASN A 172 15.97 -44.05 3.17
CA ASN A 172 16.06 -43.89 4.63
C ASN A 172 15.38 -45.04 5.39
N ILE A 173 15.11 -46.16 4.70
CA ILE A 173 14.63 -47.45 5.21
C ILE A 173 15.74 -48.47 4.92
#